data_AF-A0A5C7QVN5-F1
#
_entry.id   AF-A0A5C7QVN5-F1
#
_cell.length_a   1.000
_cell.length_b   1.000
_cell.length_c   1.000
_cell.angle_alpha   90.00
_cell.angle_beta   90.00
_cell.angle_gamma   90.00
#
_symmetry.space_group_name_H-M   'P 1'
#
loop_
_entity.id
_entity.type
_entity.pdbx_description
1 polymer ?
#
loop_
_entity_poly.entity_id
_entity_poly.type
_entity_poly.pdbx_seq_one_letter_code
_entity_poly.pdbx_strand_id
1 'polypeptide(L)'
;MSTSSESLEPAVAAQPVHFVSMYQKRTKIYARSVRGLYARLRWAIVALTQSVFFGLPWLDWNGRQAVLFDLDAPRFYIFGLVLQPQDLIFLAALLVIAALALFFFTALAGRLWCGYACPQTVYSEIFQWIELKTEGDRHARIKLDKQPWSAAKIARKSAKHALWLLVALAAGFTLVGYFVPIRGLAPHLAQAGIASWPAFWVLFYGGMMYGHAGWLREQICTYMCPYARIQSTLIDGDSLVIAYDSARGDPRGARPRRTDPASVGLGSCTDCTLCVQVCPAGIDIRNGLQNECIGCAAC
;
A
#
# COMPACT_ATOMS: atom_id res chain seq x y z
N MET A 1 76.25 31.39 21.32
CA MET A 1 75.58 30.28 20.61
C MET A 1 74.72 29.54 21.63
N SER A 2 73.45 29.94 21.77
CA SER A 2 72.46 29.23 22.59
C SER A 2 71.45 28.58 21.65
N THR A 3 71.45 27.25 21.62
CA THR A 3 70.49 26.43 20.88
C THR A 3 69.13 26.50 21.58
N SER A 4 68.15 27.06 20.88
CA SER A 4 66.74 27.06 21.26
C SER A 4 66.18 25.64 21.17
N SER A 5 65.64 25.15 22.28
CA SER A 5 64.89 23.89 22.38
C SER A 5 63.54 24.02 21.69
N GLU A 6 63.36 23.30 20.59
CA GLU A 6 62.09 23.16 19.89
C GLU A 6 61.17 22.23 20.69
N SER A 7 60.11 22.79 21.27
CA SER A 7 59.09 22.04 22.01
C SER A 7 58.17 21.32 21.03
N LEU A 8 58.19 19.99 21.05
CA LEU A 8 57.22 19.15 20.34
C LEU A 8 55.80 19.39 20.85
N GLU A 9 54.91 19.84 19.97
CA GLU A 9 53.46 19.90 20.22
C GLU A 9 52.88 18.50 20.47
N PRO A 10 51.89 18.34 21.38
CA PRO A 10 51.27 17.05 21.63
C PRO A 10 50.40 16.65 20.43
N ALA A 11 50.58 15.41 19.96
CA ALA A 11 49.76 14.81 18.91
C ALA A 11 48.27 14.91 19.26
N VAL A 12 47.50 15.59 18.40
CA VAL A 12 46.04 15.65 18.48
C VAL A 12 45.50 14.23 18.42
N ALA A 13 44.93 13.76 19.54
CA ALA A 13 44.28 12.46 19.61
C ALA A 13 43.16 12.40 18.56
N ALA A 14 43.28 11.46 17.61
CA ALA A 14 42.26 11.22 16.60
C ALA A 14 40.93 10.92 17.28
N GLN A 15 39.92 11.77 17.04
CA GLN A 15 38.58 11.53 17.56
C GLN A 15 38.01 10.22 16.97
N PRO A 16 37.30 9.41 17.76
CA PRO A 16 36.70 8.18 17.27
C PRO A 16 35.71 8.52 16.15
N VAL A 17 35.96 7.98 14.96
CA VAL A 17 35.07 8.08 13.82
C VAL A 17 33.77 7.37 14.18
N HIS A 18 32.73 8.13 14.51
CA HIS A 18 31.40 7.59 14.75
C HIS A 18 30.79 7.17 13.40
N PHE A 19 30.84 5.86 13.11
CA PHE A 19 30.09 5.28 12.02
C PHE A 19 28.59 5.35 12.34
N VAL A 20 27.91 6.37 11.81
CA VAL A 20 26.45 6.41 11.81
C VAL A 20 25.97 5.44 10.73
N SER A 21 25.41 4.30 11.14
CA SER A 21 24.77 3.38 10.21
C SER A 21 23.59 4.07 9.55
N MET A 22 23.73 4.41 8.26
CA MET A 22 22.63 4.94 7.44
C MET A 22 21.55 3.90 7.12
N TYR A 23 21.77 2.64 7.51
CA TYR A 23 20.82 1.55 7.33
C TYR A 23 19.93 1.39 8.57
N GLN A 24 18.64 1.71 8.42
CA GLN A 24 17.62 1.41 9.42
C GLN A 24 16.92 0.10 9.07
N LYS A 25 17.16 -0.93 9.89
CA LYS A 25 16.51 -2.24 9.73
C LYS A 25 14.99 -2.08 9.86
N ARG A 26 14.26 -2.51 8.82
CA ARG A 26 12.79 -2.48 8.83
C ARG A 26 12.23 -3.27 10.01
N THR A 27 11.35 -2.62 10.77
CA THR A 27 10.52 -3.30 11.76
C THR A 27 9.24 -3.78 11.08
N LYS A 28 8.98 -5.09 11.11
CA LYS A 28 7.75 -5.65 10.54
C LYS A 28 6.53 -5.16 11.32
N ILE A 29 5.59 -4.56 10.60
CA ILE A 29 4.34 -4.05 11.18
C ILE A 29 3.31 -5.18 11.23
N TYR A 30 2.70 -5.35 12.40
CA TYR A 30 1.60 -6.29 12.63
C TYR A 30 0.33 -5.50 12.90
N ALA A 31 -0.32 -5.02 11.84
CA ALA A 31 -1.56 -4.27 11.95
C ALA A 31 -2.69 -5.14 12.52
N ARG A 32 -3.37 -4.65 13.55
CA ARG A 32 -4.52 -5.29 14.18
C ARG A 32 -5.77 -5.14 13.30
N SER A 33 -6.62 -6.15 13.30
CA SER A 33 -7.92 -6.09 12.60
C SER A 33 -8.87 -5.08 13.24
N VAL A 34 -9.63 -4.36 12.40
CA VAL A 34 -10.61 -3.34 12.82
C VAL A 34 -11.98 -3.66 12.23
N ARG A 35 -13.04 -3.32 12.97
CA ARG A 35 -14.43 -3.37 12.50
C ARG A 35 -15.07 -2.01 12.70
N GLY A 36 -15.86 -1.56 11.73
CA GLY A 36 -16.50 -0.26 11.77
C GLY A 36 -17.05 0.16 10.41
N LEU A 37 -17.59 1.37 10.33
CA LEU A 37 -18.11 1.93 9.08
C LEU A 37 -17.00 2.05 8.01
N TYR A 38 -15.90 2.72 8.35
CA TYR A 38 -14.78 2.95 7.42
C TYR A 38 -14.09 1.65 6.99
N ALA A 39 -13.96 0.67 7.89
CA ALA A 39 -13.45 -0.66 7.53
C ALA A 39 -14.37 -1.36 6.52
N ARG A 40 -15.70 -1.29 6.71
CA ARG A 40 -16.68 -1.84 5.74
C ARG A 40 -16.65 -1.09 4.41
N LEU A 41 -16.59 0.24 4.45
CA LEU A 41 -16.50 1.06 3.24
C LEU A 41 -15.23 0.73 2.43
N ARG A 42 -14.10 0.55 3.12
CA ARG A 42 -12.84 0.15 2.48
C ARG A 42 -12.96 -1.21 1.79
N TRP A 43 -13.58 -2.19 2.45
CA TRP A 43 -13.86 -3.49 1.82
C TRP A 43 -14.88 -3.42 0.68
N ALA A 44 -15.86 -2.52 0.75
CA ALA A 44 -16.79 -2.28 -0.35
C ALA A 44 -16.08 -1.69 -1.57
N ILE A 45 -15.16 -0.74 -1.37
CA ILE A 45 -14.34 -0.16 -2.45
C ILE A 45 -13.38 -1.21 -3.01
N VAL A 46 -12.71 -2.00 -2.16
CA VAL A 46 -11.90 -3.15 -2.61
C VAL A 46 -12.75 -4.09 -3.47
N ALA A 47 -13.94 -4.48 -3.02
CA ALA A 47 -14.83 -5.33 -3.81
C ALA A 47 -15.18 -4.68 -5.15
N LEU A 48 -15.57 -3.40 -5.16
CA LEU A 48 -15.90 -2.66 -6.37
C LEU A 48 -14.73 -2.59 -7.36
N THR A 49 -13.55 -2.15 -6.92
CA THR A 49 -12.38 -2.00 -7.80
C THR A 49 -11.93 -3.35 -8.35
N GLN A 50 -11.96 -4.40 -7.53
CA GLN A 50 -11.61 -5.74 -7.97
C GLN A 50 -12.66 -6.31 -8.93
N SER A 51 -13.96 -6.11 -8.68
CA SER A 51 -15.03 -6.52 -9.60
C SER A 51 -14.90 -5.84 -10.96
N VAL A 52 -14.57 -4.55 -10.98
CA VAL A 52 -14.33 -3.82 -12.24
C VAL A 52 -13.07 -4.35 -12.93
N PHE A 53 -11.95 -4.45 -12.22
CA PHE A 53 -10.67 -4.90 -12.78
C PHE A 53 -10.74 -6.33 -13.33
N PHE A 54 -11.30 -7.26 -12.57
CA PHE A 54 -11.46 -8.65 -13.00
C PHE A 54 -12.61 -8.86 -13.97
N GLY A 55 -13.66 -8.02 -13.95
CA GLY A 55 -14.85 -8.21 -14.76
C GLY A 55 -14.75 -7.61 -16.16
N LEU A 56 -14.20 -6.40 -16.28
CA LEU A 56 -14.15 -5.65 -17.55
C LEU A 56 -13.59 -6.43 -18.75
N PRO A 57 -12.43 -7.14 -18.66
CA PRO A 57 -11.90 -7.85 -19.82
C PRO A 57 -12.76 -9.06 -20.23
N TRP A 58 -13.64 -9.57 -19.38
CA TRP A 58 -14.54 -10.68 -19.72
C TRP A 58 -15.84 -10.25 -20.37
N LEU A 59 -16.19 -8.97 -20.29
CA LEU A 59 -17.41 -8.45 -20.89
C LEU A 59 -17.32 -8.48 -22.42
N ASP A 60 -18.38 -8.98 -23.05
CA ASP A 60 -18.55 -8.86 -24.49
C ASP A 60 -19.27 -7.55 -24.83
N TRP A 61 -18.80 -6.88 -25.88
CA TRP A 61 -19.40 -5.66 -26.41
C TRP A 61 -19.35 -5.71 -27.93
N ASN A 62 -20.50 -5.87 -28.57
CA ASN A 62 -20.64 -5.98 -30.03
C ASN A 62 -19.77 -7.10 -30.66
N GLY A 63 -19.68 -8.27 -30.01
CA GLY A 63 -18.96 -9.43 -30.53
C GLY A 63 -17.45 -9.42 -30.31
N ARG A 64 -16.95 -8.48 -29.48
CA ARG A 64 -15.54 -8.40 -29.07
C ARG A 64 -15.43 -8.08 -27.58
N GLN A 65 -14.23 -8.26 -27.02
CA GLN A 65 -13.94 -7.86 -25.65
C GLN A 65 -14.17 -6.35 -25.43
N ALA A 66 -14.86 -5.99 -24.34
CA ALA A 66 -15.29 -4.63 -24.07
C ALA A 66 -14.12 -3.66 -23.87
N VAL A 67 -13.10 -4.05 -23.11
CA VAL A 67 -11.87 -3.27 -22.94
C VAL A 67 -10.68 -4.12 -23.35
N LEU A 68 -10.04 -3.76 -24.45
CA LEU A 68 -8.89 -4.45 -25.01
C LEU A 68 -7.92 -3.44 -25.61
N PHE A 69 -6.68 -3.44 -25.14
CA PHE A 69 -5.58 -2.67 -25.67
C PHE A 69 -4.76 -3.56 -26.61
N ASP A 70 -5.25 -3.73 -27.83
CA ASP A 70 -4.66 -4.62 -28.83
C ASP A 70 -3.36 -4.02 -29.36
N LEU A 71 -2.24 -4.67 -29.03
CA LEU A 71 -0.90 -4.26 -29.46
C LEU A 71 -0.55 -4.77 -30.87
N ASP A 72 -1.23 -5.82 -31.36
CA ASP A 72 -0.95 -6.42 -32.67
C ASP A 72 -1.60 -5.61 -33.79
N ALA A 73 -2.84 -5.17 -33.58
CA ALA A 73 -3.60 -4.39 -34.54
C ALA A 73 -3.67 -2.89 -34.19
N PRO A 74 -2.59 -2.34 -33.60
CA PRO A 74 -2.50 -1.18 -32.68
C PRO A 74 -3.80 -0.39 -32.51
N ARG A 75 -4.77 -0.97 -31.80
CA ARG A 75 -6.11 -0.39 -31.58
C ARG A 75 -6.51 -0.54 -30.13
N PHE A 76 -6.96 0.55 -29.53
CA PHE A 76 -7.50 0.53 -28.17
C PHE A 76 -9.03 0.51 -28.23
N TYR A 77 -9.61 -0.58 -27.76
CA TYR A 77 -11.05 -0.78 -27.68
C TYR A 77 -11.53 -0.46 -26.26
N ILE A 78 -12.43 0.51 -26.14
CA ILE A 78 -13.08 0.90 -24.88
C ILE A 78 -14.58 0.97 -25.15
N PHE A 79 -15.29 -0.13 -24.90
CA PHE A 79 -16.68 -0.34 -25.26
C PHE A 79 -16.93 -0.08 -26.76
N GLY A 80 -17.74 0.94 -27.09
CA GLY A 80 -18.00 1.38 -28.46
C GLY A 80 -16.89 2.24 -29.07
N LEU A 81 -15.99 2.79 -28.24
CA LEU A 81 -14.89 3.64 -28.70
C LEU A 81 -13.76 2.78 -29.26
N VAL A 82 -13.24 3.18 -30.43
CA VAL A 82 -12.06 2.59 -31.06
C VAL A 82 -11.06 3.72 -31.26
N LEU A 83 -9.99 3.70 -30.49
CA LEU A 83 -8.90 4.68 -30.62
C LEU A 83 -7.79 4.06 -31.47
N GLN A 84 -7.42 4.75 -32.54
CA GLN A 84 -6.25 4.43 -33.35
C GLN A 84 -5.03 5.21 -32.82
N PRO A 85 -3.80 4.90 -33.25
CA PRO A 85 -2.61 5.59 -32.78
C PRO A 85 -2.62 7.10 -33.06
N GLN A 86 -3.30 7.57 -34.11
CA GLN A 86 -3.49 9.01 -34.34
C GLN A 86 -4.43 9.69 -33.33
N ASP A 87 -5.31 8.93 -32.67
CA ASP A 87 -6.27 9.41 -31.68
C ASP A 87 -5.67 9.47 -30.27
N LEU A 88 -4.35 9.21 -30.15
CA LEU A 88 -3.64 9.22 -28.87
C LEU A 88 -3.72 10.58 -28.16
N ILE A 89 -4.00 11.67 -28.88
CA ILE A 89 -4.27 12.98 -28.30
C ILE A 89 -5.49 12.97 -27.37
N PHE A 90 -6.55 12.23 -27.72
CA PHE A 90 -7.73 12.09 -26.86
C PHE A 90 -7.42 11.27 -25.61
N LEU A 91 -6.60 10.23 -25.75
CA LEU A 91 -6.11 9.46 -24.61
C LEU A 91 -5.24 10.33 -23.69
N ALA A 92 -4.34 11.13 -24.25
CA ALA A 92 -3.50 12.05 -23.48
C ALA A 92 -4.36 13.09 -22.75
N ALA A 93 -5.35 13.69 -23.42
CA ALA A 93 -6.28 14.62 -22.80
C ALA A 93 -7.07 13.97 -21.65
N LEU A 94 -7.54 12.73 -21.85
CA LEU A 94 -8.21 11.95 -20.80
C LEU A 94 -7.29 11.71 -19.59
N LEU A 95 -6.03 11.35 -19.82
CA LEU A 95 -5.04 11.15 -18.75
C LEU A 95 -4.74 12.44 -17.98
N VAL A 96 -4.66 13.58 -18.68
CA VAL A 96 -4.49 14.90 -18.05
C VAL A 96 -5.71 15.24 -17.18
N ILE A 97 -6.93 15.04 -17.70
CA ILE A 97 -8.16 15.27 -16.93
C ILE A 97 -8.19 14.35 -15.70
N ALA A 98 -7.83 13.07 -15.84
CA ALA A 98 -7.78 12.13 -14.73
C ALA A 98 -6.74 12.54 -13.66
N ALA A 99 -5.57 13.03 -14.08
CA ALA A 99 -4.55 13.53 -13.17
C ALA A 99 -5.01 14.79 -12.42
N LEU A 100 -5.60 15.76 -13.13
CA LEU A 100 -6.17 16.97 -12.54
C LEU A 100 -7.33 16.64 -11.57
N ALA A 101 -8.20 15.71 -11.94
CA ALA A 101 -9.29 15.25 -11.08
C ALA A 101 -8.75 14.59 -9.80
N LEU A 102 -7.69 13.78 -9.90
CA LEU A 102 -7.03 13.17 -8.75
C LEU A 102 -6.38 14.22 -7.83
N PHE A 103 -5.73 15.25 -8.40
CA PHE A 103 -5.15 16.35 -7.63
C PHE A 103 -6.23 17.19 -6.95
N PHE A 104 -7.31 17.53 -7.67
CA PHE A 104 -8.46 18.24 -7.12
C PHE A 104 -9.11 17.46 -5.97
N PHE A 105 -9.35 16.17 -6.17
CA PHE A 105 -9.87 15.29 -5.12
C PHE A 105 -8.94 15.25 -3.90
N THR A 106 -7.64 15.33 -4.11
CA THR A 106 -6.65 15.34 -3.04
C THR A 106 -6.61 16.65 -2.27
N ALA A 107 -6.77 17.78 -2.95
CA ALA A 107 -6.90 19.08 -2.29
C ALA A 107 -8.16 19.13 -1.40
N LEU A 108 -9.27 18.52 -1.86
CA LEU A 108 -10.52 18.50 -1.10
C LEU A 108 -10.52 17.47 0.05
N ALA A 109 -10.14 16.23 -0.26
CA ALA A 109 -10.34 15.06 0.60
C ALA A 109 -9.02 14.42 1.10
N GLY A 110 -7.90 15.13 0.95
CA GLY A 110 -6.60 14.70 1.43
C GLY A 110 -6.19 13.34 0.84
N ARG A 111 -6.00 12.35 1.71
CA ARG A 111 -5.39 11.06 1.37
C ARG A 111 -6.38 9.92 1.10
N LEU A 112 -7.68 10.20 0.91
CA LEU A 112 -8.69 9.16 0.71
C LEU A 112 -8.41 8.22 -0.48
N TRP A 113 -7.89 8.73 -1.60
CA TRP A 113 -7.51 7.89 -2.74
C TRP A 113 -6.48 6.82 -2.33
N CYS A 114 -5.45 7.26 -1.63
CA CYS A 114 -4.38 6.41 -1.12
C CYS A 114 -4.92 5.36 -0.14
N GLY A 115 -5.93 5.68 0.68
CA GLY A 115 -6.47 4.77 1.68
C GLY A 115 -7.46 3.72 1.15
N TYR A 116 -8.20 4.06 0.08
CA TYR A 116 -9.36 3.30 -0.34
C TYR A 116 -9.26 2.69 -1.74
N ALA A 117 -8.67 3.39 -2.72
CA ALA A 117 -8.74 2.99 -4.13
C ALA A 117 -7.36 2.72 -4.76
N CYS A 118 -6.28 3.23 -4.18
CA CYS A 118 -4.93 3.02 -4.70
C CYS A 118 -4.61 1.51 -4.82
N PRO A 119 -4.20 1.00 -6.00
CA PRO A 119 -3.97 -0.42 -6.22
C PRO A 119 -3.02 -1.05 -5.20
N GLN A 120 -1.95 -0.34 -4.82
CA GLN A 120 -1.00 -0.80 -3.81
C GLN A 120 -1.69 -1.11 -2.48
N THR A 121 -2.61 -0.24 -2.04
CA THR A 121 -3.31 -0.40 -0.76
C THR A 121 -4.45 -1.41 -0.83
N VAL A 122 -5.12 -1.53 -1.97
CA VAL A 122 -6.16 -2.54 -2.24
C VAL A 122 -5.54 -3.93 -2.14
N TYR A 123 -4.45 -4.19 -2.86
CA TYR A 123 -3.79 -5.50 -2.81
C TYR A 123 -3.10 -5.75 -1.46
N SER A 124 -2.49 -4.74 -0.83
CA SER A 124 -1.93 -4.89 0.52
C SER A 124 -3.02 -5.21 1.56
N GLU A 125 -4.24 -4.70 1.41
CA GLU A 125 -5.38 -5.04 2.27
C GLU A 125 -5.83 -6.50 2.08
N ILE A 126 -5.96 -6.95 0.82
CA ILE A 126 -6.29 -8.34 0.49
C ILE A 126 -5.24 -9.28 1.09
N PHE A 127 -3.96 -8.96 0.94
CA PHE A 127 -2.86 -9.78 1.45
C PHE A 127 -2.85 -9.83 2.98
N GLN A 128 -3.11 -8.71 3.65
CA GLN A 128 -3.24 -8.67 5.11
C GLN A 128 -4.47 -9.43 5.62
N TRP A 129 -5.56 -9.44 4.86
CA TRP A 129 -6.73 -10.26 5.18
C TRP A 129 -6.45 -11.75 5.03
N ILE A 130 -5.68 -12.16 4.01
CA ILE A 130 -5.18 -13.52 3.89
C ILE A 130 -4.32 -13.89 5.11
N GLU A 131 -3.42 -13.00 5.56
CA GLU A 131 -2.65 -13.22 6.79
C GLU A 131 -3.53 -13.37 8.02
N LEU A 132 -4.55 -12.53 8.16
CA LEU A 132 -5.50 -12.59 9.27
C LEU A 132 -6.22 -13.95 9.30
N LYS A 133 -6.59 -14.50 8.14
CA LYS A 133 -7.27 -15.80 8.05
C LYS A 133 -6.36 -17.00 8.28
N THR A 134 -5.11 -16.92 7.85
CA THR A 134 -4.15 -18.05 7.93
C THR A 134 -3.35 -18.07 9.23
N GLU A 135 -2.85 -16.91 9.66
CA GLU A 135 -1.96 -16.75 10.81
C GLU A 135 -2.65 -16.15 12.05
N GLY A 136 -3.80 -15.48 11.86
CA GLY A 136 -4.57 -14.83 12.93
C GLY A 136 -4.29 -13.34 13.10
N ASP A 137 -4.93 -12.73 14.12
CA ASP A 137 -4.75 -11.31 14.40
C ASP A 137 -3.34 -10.99 14.97
N ARG A 138 -3.05 -9.71 15.19
CA ARG A 138 -1.74 -9.18 15.62
C ARG A 138 -0.98 -10.06 16.62
N HIS A 139 -1.57 -10.38 17.77
CA HIS A 139 -0.89 -11.16 18.81
C HIS A 139 -0.59 -12.60 18.39
N ALA A 140 -1.49 -13.23 17.62
CA ALA A 140 -1.29 -14.58 17.11
C ALA A 140 -0.13 -14.61 16.11
N ARG A 141 -0.04 -13.62 15.21
CA ARG A 141 1.08 -13.48 14.26
C ARG A 141 2.42 -13.24 14.94
N ILE A 142 2.47 -12.35 15.93
CA ILE A 142 3.68 -12.09 16.71
C ILE A 142 4.14 -13.37 17.43
N LYS A 143 3.20 -14.11 18.04
CA LYS A 143 3.49 -15.39 18.70
C LYS A 143 3.98 -16.44 17.70
N LEU A 144 3.32 -16.58 16.56
CA LEU A 144 3.68 -17.54 15.51
C LEU A 144 5.07 -17.28 14.93
N ASP A 145 5.45 -16.01 14.75
CA ASP A 145 6.77 -15.65 14.23
C ASP A 145 7.89 -15.99 15.22
N LYS A 146 7.64 -15.81 16.54
CA LYS A 146 8.58 -16.15 17.62
C LYS A 146 8.69 -17.65 17.93
N GLN A 147 7.71 -18.47 17.53
CA GLN A 147 7.74 -19.92 17.76
C GLN A 147 8.83 -20.61 16.93
N PRO A 148 9.41 -21.72 17.41
CA PRO A 148 10.29 -22.57 16.59
C PRO A 148 9.55 -23.12 15.37
N TRP A 149 10.33 -23.57 14.37
CA TRP A 149 9.76 -24.22 13.18
C TRP A 149 9.06 -25.52 13.58
N SER A 150 7.75 -25.57 13.34
CA SER A 150 6.89 -26.73 13.54
C SER A 150 6.07 -26.99 12.28
N ALA A 151 5.57 -28.22 12.10
CA ALA A 151 4.72 -28.56 10.96
C ALA A 151 3.50 -27.62 10.85
N ALA A 152 2.88 -27.26 11.98
CA ALA A 152 1.76 -26.30 12.02
C ALA A 152 2.17 -24.89 11.57
N LYS A 153 3.37 -24.41 11.97
CA LYS A 153 3.90 -23.12 11.52
C LYS A 153 4.17 -23.13 10.02
N ILE A 154 4.81 -24.18 9.52
CA ILE A 154 5.09 -24.35 8.08
C ILE A 154 3.78 -24.37 7.29
N ALA A 155 2.80 -25.18 7.69
CA ALA A 155 1.50 -25.25 7.02
C ALA A 155 0.80 -23.89 6.94
N ARG A 156 0.74 -23.12 8.04
CA ARG A 156 0.13 -21.78 8.06
C ARG A 156 0.87 -20.78 7.17
N LYS A 157 2.21 -20.79 7.22
CA LYS A 157 3.05 -19.89 6.40
C LYS A 157 2.93 -20.24 4.92
N SER A 158 3.00 -21.52 4.58
CA SER A 158 2.83 -22.01 3.21
C SER A 158 1.43 -21.69 2.68
N ALA A 159 0.37 -21.89 3.47
CA ALA A 159 -0.99 -21.53 3.08
C ALA A 159 -1.13 -20.04 2.77
N LYS A 160 -0.55 -19.16 3.59
CA LYS A 160 -0.49 -17.73 3.29
C LYS A 160 0.20 -17.45 1.95
N HIS A 161 1.40 -17.99 1.74
CA HIS A 161 2.18 -17.72 0.54
C HIS A 161 1.51 -18.30 -0.72
N ALA A 162 0.86 -19.46 -0.62
CA ALA A 162 0.07 -20.04 -1.70
C ALA A 162 -1.12 -19.14 -2.08
N LEU A 163 -1.86 -18.63 -1.09
CA LEU A 163 -2.99 -17.71 -1.34
C LEU A 163 -2.52 -16.36 -1.90
N TRP A 164 -1.40 -15.82 -1.41
CA TRP A 164 -0.79 -14.62 -1.99
C TRP A 164 -0.40 -14.81 -3.45
N LEU A 165 0.25 -15.94 -3.76
CA LEU A 165 0.66 -16.27 -5.11
C LEU A 165 -0.56 -16.43 -6.03
N LEU A 166 -1.61 -17.10 -5.56
CA LEU A 166 -2.86 -17.26 -6.31
C LEU A 166 -3.49 -15.91 -6.68
N VAL A 167 -3.64 -15.00 -5.70
CA VAL A 167 -4.19 -13.66 -5.96
C VAL A 167 -3.28 -12.87 -6.91
N ALA A 168 -1.96 -12.92 -6.70
CA ALA A 168 -1.01 -12.20 -7.53
C ALA A 168 -1.01 -12.70 -8.99
N LEU A 169 -1.03 -14.01 -9.20
CA LEU A 169 -1.12 -14.62 -10.53
C LEU A 169 -2.46 -14.33 -11.20
N ALA A 170 -3.57 -14.38 -10.46
CA ALA A 170 -4.89 -14.01 -11.00
C ALA A 170 -4.91 -12.55 -11.47
N ALA A 171 -4.34 -11.64 -10.68
CA ALA A 171 -4.23 -10.24 -11.05
C ALA A 171 -3.28 -10.00 -12.23
N GLY A 172 -2.13 -10.69 -12.27
CA GLY A 172 -1.21 -10.67 -13.42
C GLY A 172 -1.86 -11.20 -14.70
N PHE A 173 -2.60 -12.32 -14.61
CA PHE A 173 -3.38 -12.89 -15.71
C PHE A 173 -4.41 -11.89 -16.24
N THR A 174 -5.15 -11.24 -15.34
CA THR A 174 -6.17 -10.25 -15.72
C THR A 174 -5.55 -9.03 -16.35
N LEU A 175 -4.43 -8.54 -15.82
CA LEU A 175 -3.70 -7.41 -16.39
C LEU A 175 -3.25 -7.70 -17.82
N VAL A 176 -2.67 -8.88 -18.06
CA VAL A 176 -2.30 -9.31 -19.43
C VAL A 176 -3.54 -9.50 -20.31
N GLY A 177 -4.66 -9.93 -19.73
CA GLY A 177 -5.96 -10.02 -20.40
C GLY A 177 -6.53 -8.69 -20.91
N TYR A 178 -6.00 -7.55 -20.46
CA TYR A 178 -6.31 -6.24 -21.06
C TYR A 178 -5.52 -5.97 -22.34
N PHE A 179 -4.45 -6.71 -22.65
CA PHE A 179 -3.62 -6.51 -23.84
C PHE A 179 -3.72 -7.68 -24.83
N VAL A 180 -4.00 -8.88 -24.33
CA VAL A 180 -4.23 -10.09 -25.12
C VAL A 180 -5.66 -10.56 -24.85
N PRO A 181 -6.45 -10.95 -25.87
CA PRO A 181 -7.84 -11.37 -25.68
C PRO A 181 -8.00 -12.41 -24.56
N ILE A 182 -8.73 -12.05 -23.50
CA ILE A 182 -8.69 -12.79 -22.23
C ILE A 182 -9.23 -14.22 -22.36
N ARG A 183 -10.22 -14.42 -23.24
CA ARG A 183 -10.83 -15.74 -23.50
C ARG A 183 -9.88 -16.67 -24.26
N GLY A 184 -8.98 -16.11 -25.07
CA GLY A 184 -7.93 -16.85 -25.77
C GLY A 184 -6.67 -17.05 -24.93
N LEU A 185 -6.47 -16.23 -23.89
CA LEU A 185 -5.24 -16.22 -23.09
C LEU A 185 -5.01 -17.56 -22.36
N ALA A 186 -6.00 -18.11 -21.67
CA ALA A 186 -5.83 -19.39 -20.95
C ALA A 186 -5.52 -20.58 -21.89
N PRO A 187 -6.25 -20.79 -23.01
CA PRO A 187 -5.88 -21.77 -24.02
C PRO A 187 -4.48 -21.56 -24.59
N HIS A 188 -4.11 -20.30 -24.86
CA HIS A 188 -2.78 -19.96 -25.37
C HIS A 188 -1.67 -20.35 -24.39
N LEU A 189 -1.82 -20.04 -23.09
CA LEU A 189 -0.86 -20.41 -22.06
C LEU A 189 -0.75 -21.94 -21.89
N ALA A 190 -1.86 -22.67 -22.05
CA ALA A 190 -1.87 -24.13 -21.98
C ALA A 190 -1.14 -24.78 -23.18
N GLN A 191 -1.23 -24.19 -24.37
CA GLN A 191 -0.64 -24.74 -25.60
C GLN A 191 0.81 -24.29 -25.81
N ALA A 192 1.09 -22.99 -25.69
CA ALA A 192 2.39 -22.39 -25.93
C ALA A 192 3.36 -22.54 -24.74
N GLY A 193 2.83 -22.91 -23.57
CA GLY A 193 3.61 -23.14 -22.36
C GLY A 193 4.13 -21.87 -21.68
N ILE A 194 4.89 -22.07 -20.61
CA ILE A 194 5.39 -21.01 -19.70
C ILE A 194 6.44 -20.09 -20.37
N ALA A 195 7.06 -20.55 -21.45
CA ALA A 195 8.04 -19.75 -22.21
C ALA A 195 7.40 -18.77 -23.21
N SER A 196 6.07 -18.78 -23.34
CA SER A 196 5.36 -17.85 -24.22
C SER A 196 5.45 -16.39 -23.72
N TRP A 197 5.37 -15.44 -24.65
CA TRP A 197 5.40 -14.01 -24.33
C TRP A 197 4.30 -13.60 -23.31
N PRO A 198 3.04 -14.04 -23.44
CA PRO A 198 2.02 -13.73 -22.44
C PRO A 198 2.32 -14.38 -21.07
N ALA A 199 2.88 -15.60 -21.04
CA ALA A 199 3.23 -16.27 -19.79
C ALA A 199 4.29 -15.50 -19.00
N PHE A 200 5.32 -14.99 -19.70
CA PHE A 200 6.34 -14.14 -19.08
C PHE A 200 5.71 -12.94 -18.36
N TRP A 201 4.81 -12.20 -19.02
CA TRP A 201 4.18 -11.02 -18.42
C TRP A 201 3.24 -11.36 -17.27
N VAL A 202 2.49 -12.47 -17.35
CA VAL A 202 1.65 -12.93 -16.24
C VAL A 202 2.51 -13.24 -15.01
N LEU A 203 3.61 -13.98 -15.19
CA LEU A 203 4.53 -14.32 -14.10
C LEU A 203 5.28 -13.09 -13.59
N PHE A 204 5.69 -12.18 -14.46
CA PHE A 204 6.39 -10.95 -14.10
C PHE A 204 5.49 -10.04 -13.26
N TYR A 205 4.29 -9.70 -13.74
CA TYR A 205 3.36 -8.84 -13.00
C TYR A 205 2.84 -9.53 -11.73
N GLY A 206 2.60 -10.84 -11.77
CA GLY A 206 2.27 -11.61 -10.57
C GLY A 206 3.40 -11.61 -9.54
N GLY A 207 4.64 -11.81 -9.96
CA GLY A 207 5.83 -11.75 -9.11
C GLY A 207 6.04 -10.37 -8.49
N MET A 208 5.90 -9.32 -9.31
CA MET A 208 5.95 -7.92 -8.87
C MET A 208 4.87 -7.64 -7.83
N MET A 209 3.62 -8.04 -8.08
CA MET A 209 2.51 -7.86 -7.13
C MET A 209 2.75 -8.62 -5.82
N TYR A 210 3.24 -9.85 -5.91
CA TYR A 210 3.61 -10.65 -4.74
C TYR A 210 4.70 -9.95 -3.89
N GLY A 211 5.73 -9.40 -4.54
CA GLY A 211 6.77 -8.61 -3.87
C GLY A 211 6.23 -7.33 -3.22
N HIS A 212 5.47 -6.57 -4.00
CA HIS A 212 4.99 -5.23 -3.62
C HIS A 212 3.92 -5.27 -2.54
N ALA A 213 2.86 -6.08 -2.69
CA ALA A 213 1.78 -6.18 -1.72
C ALA A 213 2.11 -7.12 -0.55
N GLY A 214 2.90 -8.18 -0.80
CA GLY A 214 3.25 -9.15 0.24
C GLY A 214 4.36 -8.69 1.15
N TRP A 215 5.48 -8.23 0.58
CA TRP A 215 6.70 -7.94 1.31
C TRP A 215 6.87 -6.45 1.56
N LEU A 216 6.87 -5.61 0.52
CA LEU A 216 7.19 -4.18 0.64
C LEU A 216 6.10 -3.37 1.35
N ARG A 217 4.82 -3.59 1.02
CA ARG A 217 3.65 -2.97 1.67
C ARG A 217 3.78 -1.45 1.83
N GLU A 218 3.91 -0.99 3.07
CA GLU A 218 4.01 0.42 3.45
C GLU A 218 5.27 1.09 2.89
N GLN A 219 6.34 0.32 2.65
CA GLN A 219 7.59 0.83 2.10
C GLN A 219 7.40 1.45 0.72
N ILE A 220 6.45 0.93 -0.07
CA ILE A 220 6.12 1.51 -1.36
C ILE A 220 5.52 2.91 -1.18
N CYS A 221 4.58 3.07 -0.25
CA CYS A 221 3.95 4.36 -0.01
C CYS A 221 4.93 5.37 0.62
N THR A 222 5.83 4.91 1.49
CA THR A 222 6.79 5.78 2.20
C THR A 222 7.98 6.21 1.32
N TYR A 223 8.53 5.29 0.52
CA TYR A 223 9.81 5.50 -0.15
C TYR A 223 9.74 5.49 -1.68
N MET A 224 8.81 4.74 -2.28
CA MET A 224 8.79 4.52 -3.74
C MET A 224 7.72 5.35 -4.46
N CYS A 225 6.63 5.68 -3.78
CA CYS A 225 5.47 6.33 -4.37
C CYS A 225 5.73 7.84 -4.53
N PRO A 226 5.92 8.35 -5.76
CA PRO A 226 6.13 9.78 -5.96
C PRO A 226 4.87 10.58 -5.61
N TYR A 227 3.69 9.98 -5.80
CA TYR A 227 2.41 10.61 -5.50
C TYR A 227 2.26 10.96 -4.01
N ALA A 228 2.67 10.05 -3.11
CA ALA A 228 2.61 10.29 -1.67
C ALA A 228 3.47 11.50 -1.21
N ARG A 229 4.52 11.83 -1.98
CA ARG A 229 5.41 12.97 -1.74
C ARG A 229 4.84 14.28 -2.26
N ILE A 230 4.29 14.29 -3.48
CA ILE A 230 3.66 15.49 -4.04
C ILE A 230 2.38 15.83 -3.28
N GLN A 231 1.69 14.84 -2.74
CA GLN A 231 0.45 15.04 -2.00
C GLN A 231 0.58 15.95 -0.78
N SER A 232 1.75 16.06 -0.13
CA SER A 232 1.93 17.01 0.98
C SER A 232 1.93 18.47 0.54
N THR A 233 2.13 18.77 -0.75
CA THR A 233 2.04 20.13 -1.29
C THR A 233 0.66 20.45 -1.86
N LEU A 234 -0.23 19.46 -1.97
CA LEU A 234 -1.58 19.62 -2.51
C LEU A 234 -2.65 19.79 -1.43
N ILE A 235 -2.30 19.59 -0.16
CA ILE A 235 -3.20 19.70 0.97
C ILE A 235 -2.93 20.99 1.74
N ASP A 236 -3.98 21.60 2.25
CA ASP A 236 -3.95 22.82 3.06
C ASP A 236 -4.74 22.65 4.36
N GLY A 237 -4.98 23.76 5.07
CA GLY A 237 -5.73 23.76 6.34
C GLY A 237 -7.23 23.47 6.19
N ASP A 238 -7.78 23.61 4.98
CA ASP A 238 -9.19 23.38 4.67
C ASP A 238 -9.44 21.97 4.11
N SER A 239 -8.38 21.26 3.72
CA SER A 239 -8.44 19.86 3.30
C SER A 239 -8.98 18.95 4.41
N LEU A 240 -9.88 18.04 4.05
CA LEU A 240 -10.38 17.01 4.99
C LEU A 240 -9.29 15.97 5.26
N VAL A 241 -8.62 16.09 6.41
CA VAL A 241 -7.57 15.17 6.85
C VAL A 241 -7.96 14.41 8.12
N ILE A 242 -7.55 13.14 8.18
CA ILE A 242 -7.68 12.33 9.39
C ILE A 242 -6.51 12.68 10.31
N ALA A 243 -6.80 13.41 11.39
CA ALA A 243 -5.80 13.88 12.34
C ALA A 243 -6.24 13.62 13.79
N TYR A 244 -5.27 13.58 14.70
CA TYR A 244 -5.53 13.59 16.13
C TYR A 244 -5.89 15.01 16.56
N ASP A 245 -7.03 15.14 17.24
CA ASP A 245 -7.47 16.38 17.86
C ASP A 245 -6.78 16.54 19.22
N SER A 246 -5.72 17.36 19.25
CA SER A 246 -4.95 17.64 20.47
C SER A 246 -5.74 18.46 21.48
N ALA A 247 -6.61 19.38 21.04
CA ALA A 247 -7.44 20.21 21.92
C ALA A 247 -8.45 19.37 22.71
N ARG A 248 -9.01 18.33 22.09
CA ARG A 248 -9.90 17.37 22.75
C ARG A 248 -9.15 16.27 23.50
N GLY A 249 -8.00 15.86 22.97
CA GLY A 249 -7.31 14.64 23.38
C GLY A 249 -6.32 14.82 24.53
N ASP A 250 -5.67 15.98 24.62
CA ASP A 250 -4.58 16.25 25.56
C ASP A 250 -5.03 17.15 26.74
N PRO A 251 -4.42 17.02 27.94
CA PRO A 251 -3.35 16.08 28.28
C PRO A 251 -3.86 14.64 28.34
N ARG A 252 -3.16 13.74 27.65
CA ARG A 252 -3.49 12.32 27.57
C ARG A 252 -3.06 11.60 28.85
N GLY A 253 -3.82 10.60 29.27
CA GLY A 253 -3.47 9.83 30.46
C GLY A 253 -4.37 8.64 30.73
N ALA A 254 -3.84 7.65 31.44
CA ALA A 254 -4.60 6.49 31.87
C ALA A 254 -5.66 6.91 32.89
N ARG A 255 -6.90 6.47 32.69
CA ARG A 255 -8.00 6.68 33.63
C ARG A 255 -8.97 5.50 33.65
N PRO A 256 -9.71 5.29 34.75
CA PRO A 256 -10.80 4.31 34.78
C PRO A 256 -11.89 4.66 33.77
N ARG A 257 -12.53 3.64 33.18
CA ARG A 257 -13.52 3.81 32.10
C ARG A 257 -14.75 4.65 32.48
N ARG A 258 -15.08 4.73 33.77
CA ARG A 258 -16.25 5.46 34.29
C ARG A 258 -15.93 6.87 34.80
N THR A 259 -14.66 7.28 34.76
CA THR A 259 -14.25 8.59 35.24
C THR A 259 -14.42 9.63 34.13
N ASP A 260 -15.05 10.75 34.46
CA ASP A 260 -15.11 11.92 33.58
C ASP A 260 -13.68 12.45 33.35
N PRO A 261 -13.21 12.55 32.08
CA PRO A 261 -11.89 13.11 31.80
C PRO A 261 -11.69 14.50 32.44
N ALA A 262 -12.72 15.35 32.43
CA ALA A 262 -12.64 16.70 32.96
C ALA A 262 -12.41 16.72 34.48
N SER A 263 -12.94 15.75 35.22
CA SER A 263 -12.78 15.69 36.68
C SER A 263 -11.37 15.32 37.14
N VAL A 264 -10.54 14.78 36.24
CA VAL A 264 -9.14 14.41 36.50
C VAL A 264 -8.15 15.25 35.70
N GLY A 265 -8.62 16.31 35.05
CA GLY A 265 -7.78 17.20 34.23
C GLY A 265 -7.15 16.50 33.02
N LEU A 266 -7.79 15.45 32.48
CA LEU A 266 -7.31 14.70 31.31
C LEU A 266 -8.22 14.92 30.11
N GLY A 267 -7.64 14.89 28.90
CA GLY A 267 -8.38 14.91 27.64
C GLY A 267 -8.99 13.54 27.31
N SER A 268 -9.65 13.44 26.16
CA SER A 268 -10.37 12.23 25.74
C SER A 268 -9.44 11.03 25.50
N CYS A 269 -8.16 11.26 25.18
CA CYS A 269 -7.19 10.21 24.87
C CYS A 269 -6.69 9.51 26.14
N THR A 270 -6.86 8.18 26.20
CA THR A 270 -6.44 7.36 27.35
C THR A 270 -5.05 6.73 27.18
N ASP A 271 -4.26 7.18 26.19
CA ASP A 271 -2.92 6.67 25.89
C ASP A 271 -2.83 5.13 25.65
N CYS A 272 -3.89 4.50 25.14
CA CYS A 272 -3.97 3.04 25.01
C CYS A 272 -3.16 2.44 23.85
N THR A 273 -2.57 3.27 22.98
CA THR A 273 -1.79 2.88 21.78
C THR A 273 -2.54 2.08 20.70
N LEU A 274 -3.86 1.89 20.83
CA LEU A 274 -4.62 1.09 19.85
C LEU A 274 -4.57 1.69 18.44
N CYS A 275 -4.58 3.02 18.32
CA CYS A 275 -4.42 3.74 17.06
C CYS A 275 -3.12 3.37 16.32
N VAL A 276 -2.02 3.13 17.05
CA VAL A 276 -0.73 2.70 16.48
C VAL A 276 -0.79 1.23 16.05
N GLN A 277 -1.47 0.39 16.83
CA GLN A 277 -1.55 -1.05 16.57
C GLN A 277 -2.40 -1.39 15.34
N VAL A 278 -3.41 -0.58 15.03
CA VAL A 278 -4.31 -0.77 13.88
C VAL A 278 -3.79 -0.10 12.61
N CYS A 279 -2.84 0.82 12.72
CA CYS A 279 -2.32 1.55 11.57
C CYS A 279 -1.47 0.64 10.66
N PRO A 280 -1.81 0.49 9.37
CA PRO A 280 -1.04 -0.34 8.43
C PRO A 280 0.35 0.24 8.15
N ALA A 281 0.52 1.57 8.31
CA ALA A 281 1.81 2.25 8.19
C ALA A 281 2.59 2.30 9.52
N GLY A 282 2.01 1.84 10.63
CA GLY A 282 2.67 1.79 11.94
C GLY A 282 3.00 3.15 12.54
N ILE A 283 2.33 4.21 12.07
CA ILE A 283 2.52 5.57 12.59
C ILE A 283 1.70 5.82 13.85
N ASP A 284 2.10 6.86 14.59
CA ASP A 284 1.36 7.36 15.74
C ASP A 284 0.66 8.67 15.39
N ILE A 285 -0.65 8.60 15.13
CA ILE A 285 -1.47 9.75 14.74
C ILE A 285 -1.40 10.92 15.74
N ARG A 286 -1.00 10.65 16.99
CA ARG A 286 -0.87 11.67 18.04
C ARG A 286 0.35 12.59 17.84
N ASN A 287 1.27 12.22 16.96
CA ASN A 287 2.43 13.03 16.57
C ASN A 287 2.12 13.97 15.40
N GLY A 288 0.85 14.13 15.03
CA GLY A 288 0.40 14.99 13.94
C GLY A 288 0.36 14.28 12.59
N LEU A 289 0.32 15.09 11.53
CA LEU A 289 0.23 14.56 10.17
C LEU A 289 1.61 14.04 9.72
N GLN A 290 1.65 12.75 9.39
CA GLN A 290 2.86 12.07 8.92
C GLN A 290 2.72 11.64 7.46
N ASN A 291 3.81 11.72 6.70
CA ASN A 291 3.82 11.44 5.25
C ASN A 291 3.47 9.98 4.91
N GLU A 292 3.68 9.06 5.85
CA GLU A 292 3.36 7.65 5.73
C GLU A 292 1.86 7.36 5.92
N CYS A 293 1.09 8.33 6.44
CA CYS A 293 -0.35 8.18 6.58
C CYS A 293 -0.99 7.99 5.20
N ILE A 294 -1.82 6.95 5.07
CA ILE A 294 -2.60 6.68 3.85
C ILE A 294 -4.05 7.15 3.95
N GLY A 295 -4.46 7.80 5.05
CA GLY A 295 -5.83 8.31 5.19
C GLY A 295 -6.94 7.23 5.25
N CYS A 296 -6.64 6.04 5.80
CA CYS A 296 -7.58 4.91 5.82
C CYS A 296 -8.56 4.89 7.01
N ALA A 297 -8.43 5.79 7.98
CA ALA A 297 -9.29 5.89 9.19
C ALA A 297 -9.39 4.59 10.02
N ALA A 298 -8.31 3.80 10.08
CA ALA A 298 -8.27 2.59 10.91
C ALA A 298 -8.10 2.88 12.41
N CYS A 299 -7.57 4.06 12.76
CA CYS A 299 -7.18 4.50 14.10
C CYS A 299 -8.35 4.81 15.04
#